data_AF-A0A812J9S2-F1
#
_entry.id   AF-A0A812J9S2-F1
#
_cell.length_a   1.000
_cell.length_b   1.000
_cell.length_c   1.000
_cell.angle_alpha   90.00
_cell.angle_beta   90.00
_cell.angle_gamma   90.00
#
_symmetry.space_group_name_H-M   'P 1'
#
loop_
_entity.id
_entity.type
_entity.pdbx_description
1 polymer ?
#
loop_
_entity_poly.entity_id
_entity_poly.type
_entity_poly.pdbx_seq_one_letter_code
_entity_poly.pdbx_strand_id
1 'polypeptide(L)'
;MCNPIVMSMWVTNTGSAYILTPIVLKSFGAERQQKLDDPEEQRSLMGSLLSVAYACNTGGMGTLVGTGSNLVAVRYLRELGVHIDFVQWLVVGVPASLSVVCVCYVVLYMRFKPVNTMTKEVDTRAPKRWSFGEKVVAASFVFTASLWVFPAFYTLAHGSHHDFVQHKLLAGVSVLIGTFPMFIISDRGDSPRSVPVGPPVGGGHRVLPWSVAKNADWGIVMLVGGGLAIGSQMKETGLADVLAETFVKSTGIHDIWVLTFVTTMLTIFVTEITSNTATTSIMDSGIPRC
;
A
#
# COMPACT_ATOMS: atom_id res chain seq x y z
N MET A 1 6.47 -15.69 -3.30
CA MET A 1 6.15 -14.27 -3.60
C MET A 1 4.68 -13.89 -3.34
N CYS A 2 3.71 -14.81 -3.37
CA CYS A 2 2.28 -14.45 -3.25
C CYS A 2 1.86 -13.82 -1.91
N ASN A 3 2.37 -14.31 -0.78
CA ASN A 3 2.00 -13.78 0.55
C ASN A 3 2.39 -12.30 0.76
N PRO A 4 3.61 -11.84 0.37
CA PRO A 4 3.95 -10.41 0.43
C PRO A 4 3.03 -9.48 -0.35
N ILE A 5 2.57 -9.90 -1.53
CA ILE A 5 1.72 -9.07 -2.41
C ILE A 5 0.38 -8.79 -1.72
N VAL A 6 -0.27 -9.86 -1.25
CA VAL A 6 -1.57 -9.76 -0.59
C VAL A 6 -1.45 -8.96 0.70
N MET A 7 -0.39 -9.15 1.48
CA MET A 7 -0.15 -8.34 2.68
C MET A 7 0.00 -6.85 2.33
N SER A 8 0.80 -6.53 1.32
CA SER A 8 1.08 -5.14 0.96
C SER A 8 -0.08 -4.42 0.27
N MET A 9 -1.10 -5.15 -0.18
CA MET A 9 -2.36 -4.55 -0.63
C MET A 9 -3.14 -3.88 0.52
N TRP A 10 -2.88 -4.24 1.78
CA TRP A 10 -3.66 -3.73 2.93
C TRP A 10 -2.79 -3.15 4.04
N VAL A 11 -1.50 -3.44 4.02
CA VAL A 11 -0.49 -2.95 4.96
C VAL A 11 0.56 -2.18 4.17
N THR A 12 1.15 -1.14 4.77
CA THR A 12 2.19 -0.35 4.12
C THR A 12 3.35 -1.22 3.63
N ASN A 13 3.95 -0.85 2.49
CA ASN A 13 5.05 -1.59 1.87
C ASN A 13 6.19 -1.89 2.86
N THR A 14 6.60 -0.87 3.62
CA THR A 14 7.63 -0.98 4.65
C THR A 14 7.21 -1.90 5.80
N GLY A 15 5.96 -1.81 6.25
CA GLY A 15 5.42 -2.67 7.31
C GLY A 15 5.38 -4.14 6.90
N SER A 16 4.89 -4.41 5.69
CA SER A 16 4.87 -5.76 5.10
C SER A 16 6.27 -6.35 4.97
N ALA A 17 7.23 -5.57 4.47
CA ALA A 17 8.62 -6.01 4.38
C ALA A 17 9.23 -6.30 5.76
N TYR A 18 8.96 -5.46 6.76
CA TYR A 18 9.45 -5.65 8.12
C TYR A 18 8.92 -6.95 8.77
N ILE A 19 7.65 -7.27 8.56
CA ILE A 19 7.01 -8.49 9.08
C ILE A 19 7.59 -9.75 8.41
N LEU A 20 7.85 -9.70 7.11
CA LEU A 20 8.23 -10.87 6.31
C LEU A 20 9.73 -11.16 6.34
N THR A 21 10.57 -10.13 6.48
CA THR A 21 12.04 -10.27 6.55
C THR A 21 12.52 -11.30 7.57
N PRO A 22 12.11 -11.28 8.86
CA PRO A 22 12.58 -12.27 9.83
C PRO A 22 12.11 -13.69 9.50
N ILE A 23 10.96 -13.85 8.83
CA ILE A 23 10.45 -15.17 8.40
C ILE A 23 11.37 -15.74 7.33
N VAL A 24 11.79 -14.92 6.36
CA VAL A 24 12.75 -15.31 5.33
C VAL A 24 14.12 -15.60 5.94
N LEU A 25 14.62 -14.74 6.81
CA LEU A 25 15.91 -14.97 7.49
C LEU A 25 15.90 -16.31 8.26
N LYS A 26 14.84 -16.57 9.02
CA LYS A 26 14.68 -17.83 9.77
C LYS A 26 14.59 -19.06 8.85
N SER A 27 13.96 -18.97 7.68
CA SER A 27 13.88 -20.12 6.76
C SER A 27 15.22 -20.55 6.16
N PHE A 28 16.22 -19.67 6.21
CA PHE A 28 17.61 -19.98 5.83
C PHE A 28 18.50 -20.30 7.05
N GLY A 29 17.95 -20.37 8.27
CA GLY A 29 18.75 -20.51 9.50
C GLY A 29 19.66 -19.31 9.78
N ALA A 30 19.50 -18.21 9.05
CA ALA A 30 20.26 -16.98 9.24
C ALA A 30 19.61 -16.18 10.37
N GLU A 31 20.10 -16.32 11.59
CA GLU A 31 19.79 -15.33 12.63
C GLU A 31 20.42 -13.98 12.24
N ARG A 32 19.91 -12.86 12.80
CA ARG A 32 20.20 -11.48 12.38
C ARG A 32 21.69 -11.08 12.29
N GLN A 33 22.63 -11.94 12.68
CA GLN A 33 24.07 -11.70 12.73
C GLN A 33 24.96 -12.89 12.30
N GLN A 34 24.40 -14.04 11.89
CA GLN A 34 25.21 -15.18 11.46
C GLN A 34 25.36 -15.16 9.93
N LYS A 35 26.61 -15.06 9.44
CA LYS A 35 26.88 -15.26 8.01
C LYS A 35 26.66 -16.73 7.66
N LEU A 36 25.92 -16.98 6.59
CA LEU A 36 25.85 -18.30 5.97
C LEU A 36 27.23 -18.65 5.42
N ASP A 37 27.70 -19.89 5.63
CA ASP A 37 29.02 -20.33 5.17
C ASP A 37 29.05 -20.62 3.66
N ASP A 38 27.92 -21.00 3.07
CA ASP A 38 27.79 -21.31 1.64
C ASP A 38 27.45 -20.07 0.79
N PRO A 39 28.29 -19.69 -0.20
CA PRO A 39 28.01 -18.61 -1.15
C PRO A 39 26.71 -18.78 -1.94
N GLU A 40 26.28 -20.01 -2.25
CA GLU A 40 25.03 -20.24 -2.98
C GLU A 40 23.81 -19.94 -2.12
N GLU A 41 23.84 -20.32 -0.84
CA GLU A 41 22.80 -20.01 0.14
C GLU A 41 22.71 -18.50 0.41
N GLN A 42 23.85 -17.81 0.53
CA GLN A 42 23.88 -16.35 0.64
C GLN A 42 23.19 -15.68 -0.55
N ARG A 43 23.46 -16.14 -1.77
CA ARG A 43 22.86 -15.61 -2.99
C ARG A 43 21.36 -15.90 -3.07
N SER A 44 20.93 -17.09 -2.64
CA SER A 44 19.51 -17.48 -2.53
C SER A 44 18.75 -16.65 -1.49
N LEU A 45 19.36 -16.42 -0.32
CA LEU A 45 18.81 -15.55 0.73
C LEU A 45 18.66 -14.12 0.24
N MET A 46 19.69 -13.56 -0.39
CA MET A 46 19.65 -12.22 -0.97
C MET A 46 18.54 -12.11 -2.03
N GLY A 47 18.44 -13.10 -2.92
CA GLY A 47 17.35 -13.19 -3.90
C GLY A 47 15.97 -13.23 -3.26
N SER A 48 15.82 -13.97 -2.16
CA SER A 48 14.55 -14.10 -1.42
C SER A 48 14.16 -12.82 -0.69
N LEU A 49 15.12 -12.12 -0.08
CA LEU A 49 14.88 -10.81 0.55
C LEU A 49 14.52 -9.74 -0.49
N LEU A 50 15.24 -9.71 -1.62
CA LEU A 50 14.96 -8.80 -2.72
C LEU A 50 13.57 -9.09 -3.34
N SER A 51 13.22 -10.37 -3.44
CA SER A 51 11.89 -10.82 -3.84
C SER A 51 10.78 -10.30 -2.94
N VAL A 52 10.97 -10.33 -1.61
CA VAL A 52 10.01 -9.76 -0.66
C VAL A 52 9.91 -8.24 -0.84
N ALA A 53 11.04 -7.54 -0.97
CA ALA A 53 11.05 -6.09 -1.15
C ALA A 53 10.26 -5.65 -2.40
N TYR A 54 10.54 -6.25 -3.56
CA TYR A 54 9.81 -5.94 -4.80
C TYR A 54 8.34 -6.37 -4.72
N ALA A 55 8.04 -7.51 -4.12
CA ALA A 55 6.66 -7.99 -3.97
C ALA A 55 5.83 -7.09 -3.04
N CYS A 56 6.42 -6.53 -1.98
CA CYS A 56 5.75 -5.54 -1.14
C CYS A 56 5.52 -4.23 -1.92
N ASN A 57 6.55 -3.72 -2.61
CA ASN A 57 6.40 -2.46 -3.36
C ASN A 57 5.31 -2.55 -4.44
N THR A 58 5.32 -3.66 -5.19
CA THR A 58 4.33 -3.91 -6.27
C THR A 58 2.95 -4.26 -5.73
N GLY A 59 2.85 -4.99 -4.62
CA GLY A 59 1.57 -5.32 -3.97
C GLY A 59 0.82 -4.08 -3.50
N GLY A 60 1.53 -3.05 -3.04
CA GLY A 60 0.94 -1.76 -2.64
C GLY A 60 0.18 -1.04 -3.75
N MET A 61 0.48 -1.32 -5.02
CA MET A 61 -0.27 -0.76 -6.16
C MET A 61 -1.67 -1.38 -6.34
N GLY A 62 -1.90 -2.56 -5.76
CA GLY A 62 -3.11 -3.35 -5.99
C GLY A 62 -4.41 -2.72 -5.47
N THR A 63 -4.37 -1.99 -4.36
CA THR A 63 -5.55 -1.32 -3.79
C THR A 63 -5.25 0.14 -3.46
N LEU A 64 -6.30 0.95 -3.27
CA LEU A 64 -6.15 2.35 -2.87
C LEU A 64 -5.43 2.56 -1.52
N VAL A 65 -5.38 1.53 -0.68
CA VAL A 65 -4.91 1.64 0.71
C VAL A 65 -3.44 1.24 0.84
N GLY A 66 -2.93 0.43 -0.10
CA GLY A 66 -1.59 -0.14 -0.01
C GLY A 66 -0.46 0.89 0.02
N THR A 67 -0.57 1.97 -0.75
CA THR A 67 0.42 3.06 -0.77
C THR A 67 -0.21 4.45 -0.83
N GLY A 68 0.47 5.43 -0.22
CA GLY A 68 0.04 6.83 -0.21
C GLY A 68 -0.06 7.43 -1.61
N SER A 69 0.79 7.01 -2.55
CA SER A 69 0.75 7.45 -3.96
C SER A 69 -0.61 7.20 -4.62
N ASN A 70 -1.27 6.07 -4.33
CA ASN A 70 -2.58 5.75 -4.92
C ASN A 70 -3.66 6.73 -4.45
N LEU A 71 -3.59 7.15 -3.19
CA LEU A 71 -4.51 8.14 -2.61
C LEU A 71 -4.30 9.53 -3.22
N VAL A 72 -3.04 9.92 -3.45
CA VAL A 72 -2.71 11.17 -4.14
C VAL A 72 -3.28 11.16 -5.56
N ALA A 73 -3.02 10.10 -6.32
CA ALA A 73 -3.48 9.97 -7.69
C ALA A 73 -5.02 10.02 -7.80
N VAL A 74 -5.75 9.28 -6.97
CA VAL A 74 -7.23 9.34 -6.97
C VAL A 74 -7.75 10.71 -6.56
N ARG A 75 -7.08 11.39 -5.64
CA ARG A 75 -7.48 12.75 -5.25
C ARG A 75 -7.25 13.74 -6.39
N TYR A 76 -6.11 13.66 -7.06
CA TYR A 76 -5.81 14.48 -8.23
C TYR A 76 -6.84 14.24 -9.35
N LEU A 77 -7.15 12.98 -9.67
CA LEU A 77 -8.18 12.63 -10.66
C LEU A 77 -9.54 13.21 -10.28
N ARG A 78 -9.89 13.22 -8.99
CA ARG A 78 -11.12 13.86 -8.51
C ARG A 78 -11.14 15.37 -8.77
N GLU A 79 -10.00 16.06 -8.67
CA GLU A 79 -9.88 17.48 -9.03
C GLU A 79 -9.96 17.74 -10.53
N LEU A 80 -9.79 16.70 -11.36
CA LEU A 80 -10.09 16.70 -12.79
C LEU A 80 -11.55 16.34 -13.11
N GLY A 81 -12.38 16.06 -12.10
CA GLY A 81 -13.76 15.59 -12.28
C GLY A 81 -13.89 14.09 -12.55
N VAL A 82 -12.79 13.33 -12.46
CA VAL A 82 -12.79 11.88 -12.63
C VAL A 82 -12.89 11.21 -11.26
N HIS A 83 -14.04 10.61 -10.97
CA HIS A 83 -14.29 9.91 -9.72
C HIS A 83 -13.99 8.42 -9.88
N ILE A 84 -12.82 7.97 -9.40
CA ILE A 84 -12.49 6.55 -9.32
C ILE A 84 -12.90 6.00 -7.95
N ASP A 85 -13.73 4.96 -7.96
CA ASP A 85 -14.09 4.22 -6.75
C ASP A 85 -13.09 3.09 -6.42
N PHE A 86 -13.26 2.45 -5.27
CA PHE A 86 -12.34 1.40 -4.80
C PHE A 86 -12.30 0.20 -5.74
N VAL A 87 -13.43 -0.18 -6.36
CA VAL A 87 -13.53 -1.36 -7.22
C VAL A 87 -12.92 -1.09 -8.59
N GLN A 88 -13.17 0.08 -9.15
CA GLN A 88 -12.56 0.55 -10.39
C GLN A 88 -11.04 0.58 -10.26
N TRP A 89 -10.52 1.07 -9.13
CA TRP A 89 -9.08 0.99 -8.88
C TRP A 89 -8.60 -0.46 -8.81
N LEU A 90 -9.34 -1.34 -8.11
CA LEU A 90 -8.95 -2.75 -7.96
C LEU A 90 -8.84 -3.46 -9.31
N VAL A 91 -9.76 -3.17 -10.25
CA VAL A 91 -9.76 -3.72 -11.62
C VAL A 91 -8.52 -3.30 -12.41
N VAL A 92 -7.93 -2.13 -12.13
CA VAL A 92 -6.71 -1.65 -12.81
C VAL A 92 -5.46 -2.04 -12.03
N GLY A 93 -5.44 -1.78 -10.73
CA GLY A 93 -4.32 -1.94 -9.83
C GLY A 93 -3.91 -3.39 -9.60
N VAL A 94 -4.86 -4.32 -9.44
CA VAL A 94 -4.52 -5.74 -9.22
C VAL A 94 -3.86 -6.36 -10.45
N PRO A 95 -4.42 -6.24 -11.68
CA PRO A 95 -3.75 -6.77 -12.88
C PRO A 95 -2.40 -6.10 -13.15
N ALA A 96 -2.28 -4.79 -12.95
CA ALA A 96 -1.00 -4.08 -13.09
C ALA A 96 0.04 -4.61 -12.09
N SER A 97 -0.33 -4.73 -10.81
CA SER A 97 0.53 -5.28 -9.75
C SER A 97 1.01 -6.69 -10.09
N LEU A 98 0.10 -7.59 -10.49
CA LEU A 98 0.43 -8.97 -10.86
C LEU A 98 1.35 -9.03 -12.09
N SER A 99 1.14 -8.16 -13.07
CA SER A 99 1.98 -8.09 -14.26
C SER A 99 3.42 -7.74 -13.92
N VAL A 100 3.64 -6.72 -13.06
CA VAL A 100 4.97 -6.32 -12.62
C VAL A 100 5.61 -7.41 -11.75
N VAL A 101 4.84 -8.03 -10.85
CA VAL A 101 5.31 -9.17 -10.04
C VAL A 101 5.79 -10.32 -10.92
N CYS A 102 5.06 -10.65 -11.99
CA CYS A 102 5.47 -11.71 -12.92
C CYS A 102 6.82 -11.40 -13.57
N VAL A 103 7.03 -10.15 -14.00
CA VAL A 103 8.31 -9.69 -14.55
C VAL A 103 9.42 -9.77 -13.50
N CYS A 104 9.18 -9.23 -12.30
CA CYS A 104 10.14 -9.29 -11.19
C CYS A 104 10.47 -10.74 -10.82
N TYR A 105 9.49 -11.63 -10.79
CA TYR A 105 9.69 -13.05 -10.51
C TYR A 105 10.63 -13.69 -11.52
N VAL A 106 10.37 -13.49 -12.82
CA VAL A 106 11.20 -14.05 -13.89
C VAL A 106 12.63 -13.53 -13.79
N VAL A 107 12.81 -12.21 -13.65
CA VAL A 107 14.14 -11.57 -13.53
C VAL A 107 14.90 -12.08 -12.30
N LEU A 108 14.26 -12.10 -11.13
CA LEU A 108 14.89 -12.54 -9.88
C LEU A 108 15.19 -14.04 -9.90
N TYR A 109 14.31 -14.86 -10.46
CA TYR A 109 14.55 -16.30 -10.59
C TYR A 109 15.73 -16.61 -11.51
N MET A 110 15.86 -15.89 -12.63
CA MET A 110 17.01 -16.03 -13.54
C MET A 110 18.32 -15.59 -12.88
N ARG A 111 18.29 -14.54 -12.04
CA ARG A 111 19.50 -13.95 -11.43
C ARG A 111 19.89 -14.61 -10.11
N PHE A 112 18.93 -15.08 -9.32
CA PHE A 112 19.08 -15.64 -7.99
C PHE A 112 18.34 -16.97 -7.89
N LYS A 113 18.99 -18.04 -8.38
CA LYS A 113 18.40 -19.37 -8.34
C LYS A 113 18.18 -19.80 -6.88
N PRO A 114 16.98 -20.27 -6.52
CA PRO A 114 16.72 -20.74 -5.18
C PRO A 114 17.46 -22.05 -4.93
N VAL A 115 18.22 -22.11 -3.84
CA VAL A 115 18.77 -23.36 -3.31
C VAL A 115 17.71 -24.00 -2.41
N ASN A 116 17.59 -25.32 -2.46
CA ASN A 116 16.62 -26.10 -1.66
C ASN A 116 17.06 -26.27 -0.19
N THR A 117 17.72 -25.28 0.40
CA THR A 117 18.09 -25.26 1.82
C THR A 117 16.95 -24.73 2.68
N MET A 118 15.73 -25.25 2.51
CA MET A 118 14.70 -24.99 3.50
C MET A 118 14.98 -25.90 4.71
N THR A 119 15.58 -25.33 5.75
CA THR A 119 15.61 -25.98 7.06
C THR A 119 14.16 -26.24 7.46
N LYS A 120 13.83 -27.53 7.62
CA LYS A 120 12.48 -28.03 7.97
C LYS A 120 12.05 -27.64 9.39
N GLU A 121 12.55 -26.54 9.96
CA GLU A 121 12.02 -25.98 11.21
C GLU A 121 10.82 -25.05 10.92
N VAL A 122 9.87 -25.56 10.13
CA VAL A 122 8.52 -25.02 10.20
C VAL A 122 7.93 -25.62 11.47
N ASP A 123 7.70 -24.79 12.49
CA ASP A 123 7.02 -25.21 13.72
C ASP A 123 5.68 -25.84 13.32
N THR A 124 5.62 -27.18 13.27
CA THR A 124 4.48 -27.98 12.78
C THR A 124 3.33 -28.02 13.77
N ARG A 125 3.38 -27.19 14.83
CA ARG A 125 2.30 -27.05 15.79
C ARG A 125 1.03 -26.65 15.04
N ALA A 126 -0.05 -27.39 15.31
CA ALA A 126 -1.36 -27.13 14.74
C ALA A 126 -1.71 -25.63 14.84
N PRO A 127 -2.36 -25.05 13.81
CA PRO A 127 -2.73 -23.64 13.83
C PRO A 127 -3.57 -23.37 15.08
N LYS A 128 -3.00 -22.64 16.05
CA LYS A 128 -3.72 -22.36 17.30
C LYS A 128 -4.96 -21.51 16.98
N ARG A 129 -6.03 -21.68 17.75
CA ARG A 129 -7.29 -20.93 17.59
C ARG A 129 -7.04 -19.41 17.68
N TRP A 130 -7.77 -18.63 16.88
CA TRP A 130 -7.65 -17.17 16.89
C TRP A 130 -8.03 -16.59 18.26
N SER A 131 -7.26 -15.61 18.72
CA SER A 131 -7.59 -14.82 19.91
C SER A 131 -8.86 -13.99 19.67
N PHE A 132 -9.46 -13.50 20.75
CA PHE A 132 -10.62 -12.61 20.63
C PHE A 132 -10.22 -11.30 19.92
N GLY A 133 -9.08 -10.70 20.29
CA GLY A 133 -8.51 -9.55 19.59
C GLY A 133 -8.31 -9.79 18.08
N GLU A 134 -7.73 -10.93 17.68
CA GLU A 134 -7.54 -11.29 16.27
C GLU A 134 -8.88 -11.34 15.51
N LYS A 135 -9.93 -11.90 16.12
CA LYS A 135 -11.28 -11.94 15.53
C LYS A 135 -11.88 -10.55 15.37
N VAL A 136 -11.71 -9.68 16.36
CA VAL A 136 -12.21 -8.29 16.30
C VAL A 136 -11.52 -7.53 15.17
N VAL A 137 -10.19 -7.62 15.06
CA VAL A 137 -9.43 -7.01 13.95
C VAL A 137 -9.91 -7.54 12.60
N ALA A 138 -10.05 -8.87 12.47
CA ALA A 138 -10.53 -9.49 11.23
C ALA A 138 -11.96 -9.05 10.87
N ALA A 139 -12.86 -8.97 11.85
CA ALA A 139 -14.22 -8.50 11.65
C ALA A 139 -14.25 -7.02 11.22
N SER A 140 -13.50 -6.15 11.90
CA SER A 140 -13.36 -4.73 11.53
C SER A 140 -12.78 -4.55 10.13
N PHE A 141 -11.79 -5.36 9.75
CA PHE A 141 -11.22 -5.34 8.41
C PHE A 141 -12.24 -5.74 7.35
N VAL A 142 -12.92 -6.88 7.52
CA VAL A 142 -13.96 -7.36 6.57
C VAL A 142 -15.10 -6.36 6.47
N PHE A 143 -15.52 -5.77 7.58
CA PHE A 143 -16.55 -4.74 7.60
C PHE A 143 -16.12 -3.48 6.82
N THR A 144 -14.90 -3.00 7.04
CA THR A 144 -14.33 -1.85 6.31
C THR A 144 -14.22 -2.13 4.81
N ALA A 145 -13.67 -3.29 4.44
CA ALA A 145 -13.55 -3.69 3.04
C ALA A 145 -14.93 -3.79 2.36
N SER A 146 -15.94 -4.31 3.07
CA SER A 146 -17.31 -4.37 2.57
C SER A 146 -17.88 -2.97 2.31
N LEU A 147 -17.61 -2.00 3.20
CA LEU A 147 -18.01 -0.60 2.99
C LEU A 147 -17.34 0.04 1.78
N TRP A 148 -16.11 -0.34 1.42
CA TRP A 148 -15.44 0.18 0.23
C TRP A 148 -16.01 -0.37 -1.08
N VAL A 149 -16.48 -1.61 -1.08
CA VAL A 149 -17.06 -2.26 -2.27
C VAL A 149 -18.55 -1.89 -2.41
N PHE A 150 -19.22 -1.55 -1.31
CA PHE A 150 -20.65 -1.23 -1.29
C PHE A 150 -21.08 -0.13 -2.29
N PRO A 151 -20.37 1.02 -2.44
CA PRO A 151 -20.74 2.05 -3.42
C PRO A 151 -20.82 1.53 -4.87
N ALA A 152 -19.92 0.63 -5.27
CA ALA A 152 -19.91 0.06 -6.61
C ALA A 152 -21.13 -0.84 -6.84
N PHE A 153 -21.45 -1.72 -5.89
CA PHE A 153 -22.64 -2.56 -5.96
C PHE A 153 -23.94 -1.75 -5.90
N TYR A 154 -23.97 -0.69 -5.09
CA TYR A 154 -25.12 0.20 -5.01
C TYR A 154 -25.37 0.93 -6.34
N THR A 155 -24.32 1.45 -6.96
CA THR A 155 -24.39 2.10 -8.28
C THR A 155 -24.89 1.12 -9.35
N LEU A 156 -24.44 -0.14 -9.30
CA LEU A 156 -24.90 -1.19 -10.21
C LEU A 156 -26.38 -1.55 -10.02
N ALA A 157 -26.87 -1.53 -8.78
CA ALA A 157 -28.24 -1.95 -8.45
C ALA A 157 -29.31 -0.86 -8.63
N HIS A 158 -28.99 0.40 -8.32
CA HIS A 158 -29.97 1.52 -8.30
C HIS A 158 -29.74 2.56 -9.41
N GLY A 159 -28.74 2.35 -10.27
CA GLY A 159 -28.37 3.28 -11.34
C GLY A 159 -27.60 4.51 -10.84
N SER A 160 -27.05 5.26 -11.78
CA SER A 160 -26.09 6.37 -11.55
C SER A 160 -26.70 7.64 -10.93
N HIS A 161 -27.99 7.65 -10.59
CA HIS A 161 -28.73 8.88 -10.26
C HIS A 161 -28.71 9.28 -8.77
N HIS A 162 -28.02 8.53 -7.91
CA HIS A 162 -27.89 8.86 -6.49
C HIS A 162 -26.46 9.22 -6.09
N ASP A 163 -26.10 10.49 -6.31
CA ASP A 163 -24.86 11.14 -5.82
C ASP A 163 -24.60 10.97 -4.32
N PHE A 164 -25.66 10.66 -3.54
CA PHE A 164 -25.63 10.55 -2.09
C PHE A 164 -24.66 9.49 -1.57
N VAL A 165 -24.57 8.33 -2.23
CA VAL A 165 -23.73 7.21 -1.78
C VAL A 165 -22.27 7.47 -2.12
N GLN A 166 -21.97 8.05 -3.28
CA GLN A 166 -20.59 8.33 -3.71
C GLN A 166 -19.96 9.51 -2.96
N HIS A 167 -20.74 10.51 -2.55
CA HIS A 167 -20.22 11.70 -1.86
C HIS A 167 -20.11 11.53 -0.33
N LYS A 168 -20.86 10.62 0.30
CA LYS A 168 -20.84 10.45 1.77
C LYS A 168 -20.04 9.24 2.26
N LEU A 169 -19.97 8.16 1.48
CA LEU A 169 -19.14 6.99 1.81
C LEU A 169 -17.75 7.10 1.18
N LEU A 170 -17.01 8.16 1.52
CA LEU A 170 -15.60 8.24 1.14
C LEU A 170 -14.82 7.08 1.79
N ALA A 171 -13.76 6.64 1.11
CA ALA A 171 -12.86 5.61 1.62
C ALA A 171 -12.41 5.91 3.06
N GLY A 172 -12.11 7.18 3.38
CA GLY A 172 -11.73 7.60 4.74
C GLY A 172 -12.85 7.47 5.79
N VAL A 173 -14.10 7.78 5.44
CA VAL A 173 -15.23 7.63 6.37
C VAL A 173 -15.45 6.15 6.72
N SER A 174 -15.35 5.28 5.72
CA SER A 174 -15.48 3.83 5.91
C SER A 174 -14.44 3.27 6.87
N VAL A 175 -13.19 3.75 6.79
CA VAL A 175 -12.11 3.38 7.73
C VAL A 175 -12.42 3.85 9.14
N LEU A 176 -12.91 5.08 9.32
CA LEU A 176 -13.26 5.59 10.65
C LEU A 176 -14.37 4.75 11.29
N ILE A 177 -15.41 4.41 10.53
CA ILE A 177 -16.52 3.58 11.02
C ILE A 177 -16.01 2.18 11.39
N GLY A 178 -15.16 1.55 10.57
CA GLY A 178 -14.67 0.19 10.81
C GLY A 178 -13.61 0.07 11.92
N THR A 179 -12.82 1.13 12.14
CA THR A 179 -11.78 1.18 13.19
C THR A 179 -12.35 1.62 14.54
N PHE A 180 -13.44 2.38 14.58
CA PHE A 180 -14.04 2.87 15.82
C PHE A 180 -14.33 1.77 16.87
N PRO A 181 -14.92 0.61 16.50
CA PRO A 181 -15.13 -0.49 17.44
C PRO A 181 -13.84 -1.01 18.09
N MET A 182 -12.70 -0.96 17.39
CA MET A 182 -11.40 -1.45 17.91
C MET A 182 -10.86 -0.61 19.07
N PHE A 183 -11.28 0.66 19.18
CA PHE A 183 -10.94 1.54 20.29
C PHE A 183 -11.80 1.29 21.54
N ILE A 184 -12.97 0.65 21.39
CA ILE A 184 -13.92 0.39 22.48
C ILE A 184 -13.79 -1.05 22.98
N ILE A 185 -13.65 -2.01 22.07
CA ILE A 185 -13.63 -3.43 22.40
C ILE A 185 -12.28 -3.79 23.04
N SER A 186 -12.34 -4.37 24.24
CA SER A 186 -11.18 -4.94 24.93
C SER A 186 -10.96 -6.40 24.56
N ASP A 187 -9.71 -6.77 24.33
CA ASP A 187 -9.28 -8.15 24.27
C ASP A 187 -9.41 -8.78 25.67
N ARG A 188 -10.20 -9.85 25.76
CA ARG A 188 -10.56 -10.51 27.02
C ARG A 188 -9.42 -11.33 27.62
N GLY A 189 -8.29 -11.46 26.92
CA GLY A 189 -7.12 -12.18 27.44
C GLY A 189 -7.29 -13.70 27.49
N ASP A 190 -8.39 -14.24 26.95
CA ASP A 190 -8.74 -15.66 27.04
C ASP A 190 -7.81 -16.60 26.23
N SER A 191 -6.87 -16.05 25.46
CA SER A 191 -5.98 -16.80 24.57
C SER A 191 -4.52 -16.55 24.93
N PRO A 192 -3.63 -17.57 24.90
CA PRO A 192 -2.19 -17.39 25.07
C PRO A 192 -1.53 -16.44 24.04
N ARG A 193 -2.27 -16.01 23.01
CA ARG A 193 -1.85 -15.03 22.01
C ARG A 193 -2.23 -13.58 22.35
N SER A 194 -3.04 -13.33 23.38
CA SER A 194 -3.37 -11.95 23.75
C SER A 194 -2.10 -11.27 24.25
N VAL A 195 -1.53 -10.39 23.42
CA VAL A 195 -0.42 -9.54 23.83
C VAL A 195 -1.05 -8.35 24.54
N PRO A 196 -0.73 -8.09 25.82
CA PRO A 196 -1.21 -6.90 26.49
C PRO A 196 -0.60 -5.67 25.81
N VAL A 197 -1.43 -4.88 25.13
CA VAL A 197 -1.00 -3.65 24.46
C VAL A 197 -1.56 -2.44 25.21
N GLY A 198 -0.68 -1.59 25.73
CA GLY A 198 -1.07 -0.38 26.45
C GLY A 198 -1.61 -0.61 27.87
N PRO A 199 -2.08 0.44 28.56
CA PRO A 199 -2.56 0.34 29.93
C PRO A 199 -3.87 -0.47 30.03
N PRO A 200 -4.07 -1.26 31.11
CA PRO A 200 -5.27 -2.05 31.30
C PRO A 200 -6.49 -1.15 31.55
N VAL A 201 -7.62 -1.48 30.93
CA VAL A 201 -8.90 -0.78 31.10
C VAL A 201 -9.99 -1.83 31.33
N GLY A 202 -10.58 -1.83 32.54
CA GLY A 202 -11.72 -2.70 32.86
C GLY A 202 -11.41 -4.21 32.77
N GLY A 203 -10.25 -4.65 33.28
CA GLY A 203 -9.90 -6.08 33.35
C GLY A 203 -9.30 -6.68 32.06
N GLY A 204 -9.09 -5.89 31.00
CA GLY A 204 -8.42 -6.31 29.77
C GLY A 204 -7.65 -5.17 29.08
N HIS A 205 -7.07 -5.46 27.91
CA HIS A 205 -6.38 -4.47 27.08
C HIS A 205 -7.22 -4.14 25.85
N ARG A 206 -7.30 -2.88 25.43
CA ARG A 206 -8.01 -2.51 24.21
C ARG A 206 -7.38 -3.18 22.99
N VAL A 207 -8.20 -3.62 22.03
CA VAL A 207 -7.71 -4.20 20.77
C VAL A 207 -6.82 -3.21 20.02
N LEU A 208 -7.20 -1.94 19.99
CA LEU A 208 -6.37 -0.85 19.50
C LEU A 208 -6.26 0.26 20.57
N PRO A 209 -5.19 0.27 21.39
CA PRO A 209 -4.97 1.34 22.35
C PRO A 209 -4.48 2.61 21.63
N TRP A 210 -4.90 3.77 22.13
CA TRP A 210 -4.48 5.07 21.59
C TRP A 210 -2.96 5.25 21.53
N SER A 211 -2.23 4.62 22.46
CA SER A 211 -0.76 4.62 22.48
C SER A 211 -0.14 4.02 21.21
N VAL A 212 -0.85 3.13 20.52
CA VAL A 212 -0.44 2.58 19.22
C VAL A 212 -0.97 3.44 18.08
N ALA A 213 -2.23 3.87 18.14
CA ALA A 213 -2.84 4.69 17.09
C ALA A 213 -2.12 6.03 16.87
N LYS A 214 -1.59 6.65 17.93
CA LYS A 214 -0.82 7.90 17.81
C LYS A 214 0.50 7.75 17.03
N ASN A 215 1.02 6.53 16.90
CA ASN A 215 2.24 6.24 16.13
C ASN A 215 1.97 6.04 14.63
N ALA A 216 0.76 6.34 14.17
CA ALA A 216 0.46 6.41 12.75
C ALA A 216 1.40 7.40 12.04
N ASP A 217 1.67 7.15 10.76
CA ASP A 217 2.55 8.00 9.95
C ASP A 217 1.82 9.28 9.51
N TRP A 218 1.73 10.23 10.45
CA TRP A 218 1.16 11.56 10.21
C TRP A 218 1.96 12.37 9.18
N GLY A 219 3.22 12.01 8.94
CA GLY A 219 4.07 12.62 7.91
C GLY A 219 3.48 12.42 6.52
N ILE A 220 2.99 11.22 6.21
CA ILE A 220 2.30 10.93 4.94
C ILE A 220 1.05 11.80 4.79
N VAL A 221 0.24 11.95 5.84
CA VAL A 221 -0.98 12.77 5.79
C VAL A 221 -0.65 14.23 5.49
N MET A 222 0.37 14.77 6.16
CA MET A 222 0.85 16.14 5.93
C MET A 222 1.45 16.32 4.53
N LEU A 223 2.18 15.32 4.02
CA LEU A 223 2.79 15.34 2.70
C LEU A 223 1.74 15.33 1.58
N VAL A 224 0.69 14.52 1.72
CA VAL A 224 -0.45 14.52 0.79
C VAL A 224 -1.15 15.88 0.81
N GLY A 225 -1.43 16.43 2.00
CA GLY A 225 -2.04 17.75 2.14
C GLY A 225 -1.19 18.87 1.52
N GLY A 226 0.12 18.85 1.74
CA GLY A 226 1.07 19.81 1.17
C GLY A 226 1.19 19.70 -0.35
N GLY A 227 1.22 18.49 -0.91
CA GLY A 227 1.24 18.27 -2.36
C GLY A 227 0.01 18.85 -3.06
N LEU A 228 -1.17 18.66 -2.48
CA LEU A 228 -2.42 19.24 -2.99
C LEU A 228 -2.41 20.77 -2.91
N ALA A 229 -1.92 21.34 -1.81
CA ALA A 229 -1.80 22.78 -1.65
C ALA A 229 -0.84 23.40 -2.68
N ILE A 230 0.30 22.74 -2.96
CA ILE A 230 1.24 23.18 -4.01
C ILE A 230 0.58 23.07 -5.39
N GLY A 231 -0.06 21.94 -5.71
CA GLY A 231 -0.75 21.76 -6.98
C GLY A 231 -1.86 22.78 -7.23
N SER A 232 -2.66 23.10 -6.21
CA SER A 232 -3.70 24.13 -6.33
C SER A 232 -3.09 25.51 -6.57
N GLN A 233 -1.99 25.85 -5.87
CA GLN A 233 -1.30 27.13 -6.05
C GLN A 233 -0.61 27.24 -7.42
N MET A 234 0.01 26.16 -7.92
CA MET A 234 0.60 26.14 -9.26
C MET A 234 -0.45 26.36 -10.36
N LYS A 235 -1.67 25.88 -10.14
CA LYS A 235 -2.82 26.12 -11.03
C LYS A 235 -3.34 27.55 -10.91
N GLU A 236 -3.59 28.04 -9.70
CA GLU A 236 -4.11 29.40 -9.48
C GLU A 236 -3.15 30.50 -9.96
N THR A 237 -1.84 30.25 -9.89
CA THR A 237 -0.80 31.19 -10.37
C THR A 237 -0.52 31.09 -11.86
N GLY A 238 -1.04 30.07 -12.57
CA GLY A 238 -0.71 29.79 -13.97
C GLY A 238 0.70 29.23 -14.20
N LEU A 239 1.45 28.93 -13.13
CA LEU A 239 2.81 28.38 -13.23
C LEU A 239 2.82 27.01 -13.92
N ALA A 240 1.80 26.18 -13.67
CA ALA A 240 1.68 24.86 -14.32
C ALA A 240 1.60 24.99 -15.84
N ASP A 241 0.84 25.95 -16.35
CA ASP A 241 0.66 26.19 -17.79
C ASP A 241 1.97 26.71 -18.44
N VAL A 242 2.70 27.59 -17.74
CA VAL A 242 4.00 28.09 -18.23
C VAL A 242 5.03 26.97 -18.33
N LEU A 243 5.13 26.12 -17.31
CA LEU A 243 6.07 24.98 -17.30
C LEU A 243 5.74 23.99 -18.42
N ALA A 244 4.46 23.69 -18.56
CA ALA A 244 3.94 22.84 -19.62
C ALA A 244 4.27 23.34 -21.02
N GLU A 245 3.91 24.59 -21.31
CA GLU A 245 4.16 25.18 -22.62
C GLU A 245 5.66 25.25 -22.92
N THR A 246 6.48 25.59 -21.92
CA THR A 246 7.94 25.63 -22.07
C THR A 246 8.49 24.26 -22.41
N PHE A 247 7.99 23.21 -21.77
CA PHE A 247 8.40 21.84 -22.04
C PHE A 247 8.01 21.39 -23.45
N VAL A 248 6.77 21.63 -23.87
CA VAL A 248 6.29 21.27 -25.22
C VAL A 248 7.04 22.07 -26.30
N LYS A 249 7.25 23.38 -26.09
CA LYS A 249 8.02 24.25 -27.02
C LYS A 249 9.48 23.82 -27.14
N SER A 250 10.12 23.40 -26.05
CA SER A 250 11.52 22.98 -26.05
C SER A 250 11.75 21.59 -26.64
N THR A 251 10.78 20.68 -26.50
CA THR A 251 10.91 19.28 -26.95
C THR A 251 10.30 19.05 -28.34
N GLY A 252 9.33 19.87 -28.75
CA GLY A 252 8.57 19.68 -30.00
C GLY A 252 7.70 18.41 -29.99
N ILE A 253 7.54 17.77 -28.83
CA ILE A 253 6.79 16.51 -28.69
C ILE A 253 5.31 16.85 -28.53
N HIS A 254 4.53 16.56 -29.56
CA HIS A 254 3.07 16.72 -29.56
C HIS A 254 2.31 15.40 -29.41
N ASP A 255 3.01 14.26 -29.49
CA ASP A 255 2.41 12.95 -29.32
C ASP A 255 2.23 12.61 -27.83
N ILE A 256 0.97 12.37 -27.43
CA ILE A 256 0.58 12.01 -26.07
C ILE A 256 1.29 10.75 -25.56
N TRP A 257 1.56 9.78 -26.44
CA TRP A 257 2.22 8.53 -26.05
C TRP A 257 3.68 8.76 -25.70
N VAL A 258 4.37 9.60 -26.49
CA VAL A 258 5.76 9.97 -26.24
C VAL A 258 5.86 10.82 -24.97
N LEU A 259 4.95 11.78 -24.79
CA LEU A 259 4.91 12.60 -23.58
C LEU A 259 4.72 11.72 -22.33
N THR A 260 3.76 10.79 -22.37
CA THR A 260 3.49 9.85 -21.28
C THR A 260 4.69 8.95 -21.01
N PHE A 261 5.36 8.45 -22.04
CA PHE A 261 6.57 7.63 -21.88
C PHE A 261 7.69 8.41 -21.19
N VAL A 262 7.96 9.64 -21.63
CA VAL A 262 9.02 10.49 -21.05
C VAL A 262 8.72 10.86 -19.60
N THR A 263 7.49 11.28 -19.29
CA THR A 263 7.11 11.62 -17.91
C THR A 263 7.11 10.39 -16.99
N THR A 264 6.73 9.22 -17.51
CA THR A 264 6.82 7.95 -16.76
C THR A 264 8.27 7.60 -16.46
N MET A 265 9.17 7.68 -17.45
CA MET A 265 10.60 7.42 -17.24
C MET A 265 11.23 8.38 -16.24
N LEU A 266 10.90 9.67 -16.34
CA LEU A 266 11.33 10.68 -15.38
C LEU A 266 10.82 10.37 -13.97
N THR A 267 9.55 9.98 -13.85
CA THR A 267 8.94 9.61 -12.57
C THR A 267 9.65 8.41 -11.95
N ILE A 268 9.88 7.35 -12.73
CA ILE A 268 10.62 6.16 -12.27
C ILE A 268 12.02 6.55 -11.77
N PHE A 269 12.74 7.40 -12.50
CA PHE A 269 14.07 7.84 -12.07
C PHE A 269 14.01 8.66 -10.77
N VAL A 270 13.07 9.60 -10.66
CA VAL A 270 12.92 10.43 -9.46
C VAL A 270 12.49 9.60 -8.24
N THR A 271 11.72 8.52 -8.43
CA THR A 271 11.35 7.59 -7.34
C THR A 271 12.52 6.80 -6.77
N GLU A 272 13.65 6.69 -7.46
CA GLU A 272 14.85 6.04 -6.90
C GLU A 272 15.60 6.96 -5.90
N ILE A 273 15.43 8.27 -6.04
CA ILE A 273 16.12 9.29 -5.21
C ILE A 273 15.19 9.84 -4.12
N THR A 274 13.88 9.76 -4.35
CA THR A 274 12.83 10.39 -3.53
C THR A 274 11.78 9.37 -3.10
N SER A 275 11.14 9.55 -1.94
CA SER A 275 10.07 8.66 -1.49
C SER A 275 8.89 8.60 -2.48
N ASN A 276 8.31 7.42 -2.69
CA ASN A 276 7.21 7.18 -3.64
C ASN A 276 6.07 8.21 -3.50
N THR A 277 5.59 8.46 -2.28
CA THR A 277 4.49 9.40 -2.03
C THR A 277 4.89 10.84 -2.38
N ALA A 278 6.12 11.27 -2.06
CA ALA A 278 6.58 12.62 -2.37
C ALA A 278 6.73 12.82 -3.89
N THR A 279 7.26 11.82 -4.60
CA THR A 279 7.39 11.91 -6.06
C THR A 279 6.02 12.03 -6.73
N THR A 280 5.03 11.25 -6.30
CA THR A 280 3.66 11.37 -6.82
C THR A 280 3.08 12.77 -6.56
N SER A 281 3.20 13.28 -5.33
CA SER A 281 2.74 14.63 -5.00
C SER A 281 3.38 15.73 -5.86
N ILE A 282 4.68 15.61 -6.17
CA ILE A 282 5.42 16.60 -6.98
C ILE A 282 5.05 16.47 -8.46
N MET A 283 5.09 15.25 -9.01
CA MET A 283 4.85 15.03 -10.43
C MET A 283 3.39 15.31 -10.82
N ASP A 284 2.42 14.93 -10.00
CA ASP A 284 1.00 15.19 -10.28
C ASP A 284 0.70 16.70 -10.31
N SER A 285 1.42 17.50 -9.51
CA SER A 285 1.28 18.97 -9.51
C SER A 285 1.88 19.64 -10.76
N GLY A 286 2.78 18.96 -11.48
CA GLY A 286 3.53 19.51 -12.60
C GLY A 286 3.07 19.07 -13.99
N ILE A 287 2.12 18.13 -14.11
CA ILE A 287 1.66 17.64 -15.41
C ILE A 287 0.68 18.65 -16.03
N PRO A 288 1.00 19.24 -17.21
CA PRO A 288 0.05 20.01 -18.00
C PRO A 288 -1.28 19.30 -18.21
N ARG A 289 -2.38 20.05 -18.13
CA ARG A 289 -3.62 19.64 -18.78
C ARG A 289 -3.46 19.90 -20.29
N CYS A 290 -3.55 18.86 -21.11
CA CYS A 290 -3.84 19.00 -22.53
C CYS A 290 -5.35 19.18 -22.74
#